data_AF-A0A0U5CSL4-F1
#
_entry.id   AF-A0A0U5CSL4-F1
#
_cell.length_a   1.000
_cell.length_b   1.000
_cell.length_c   1.000
_cell.angle_alpha   90.00
_cell.angle_beta   90.00
_cell.angle_gamma   90.00
#
_symmetry.space_group_name_H-M   'P 1'
#
loop_
_entity.id
_entity.type
_entity.pdbx_description
1 polymer ?
#
loop_
_entity_poly.entity_id
_entity_poly.type
_entity_poly.pdbx_seq_one_letter_code
_entity_poly.pdbx_strand_id
1 'polypeptide(L)'
;MFEVGGKKRDKQEFIEIQKAMLSEEAWVIEGCSFSTFEMRFAKADVLIYFQLPRLVCFLRLFKRLFNYKKDFGGLRAVTWEILKYTWNFDKEKKNQNRRAQEEVPAN
;
A
#
# COMPACT_ATOMS: atom_id res chain seq x y z
N MET A 1 1.90 4.88 9.34
CA MET A 1 3.16 4.91 8.55
C MET A 1 3.90 6.22 8.74
N PHE A 2 3.20 7.36 8.70
CA PHE A 2 3.78 8.68 8.97
C PHE A 2 3.07 9.33 10.16
N GLU A 3 3.81 10.15 10.89
CA GLU A 3 3.28 11.09 11.88
C GLU A 3 2.68 12.32 11.20
N VAL A 4 2.00 13.16 11.98
CA VAL A 4 1.58 14.49 11.54
C VAL A 4 2.81 15.25 11.06
N GLY A 5 2.70 15.88 9.88
CA GLY A 5 3.85 16.54 9.22
C GLY A 5 4.66 15.64 8.29
N GLY A 6 4.30 14.37 8.12
CA GLY A 6 4.87 13.50 7.09
C GLY A 6 6.20 12.84 7.46
N LYS A 7 6.61 12.91 8.73
CA LYS A 7 7.76 12.17 9.24
C LYS A 7 7.43 10.68 9.30
N LYS A 8 8.31 9.82 8.82
CA LYS A 8 8.11 8.37 8.88
C LYS A 8 8.19 7.91 10.34
N ARG A 9 7.19 7.14 10.79
CA ARG A 9 7.14 6.55 12.12
C ARG A 9 8.20 5.45 12.26
N ASP A 10 8.63 5.16 13.48
CA ASP A 10 9.46 3.99 13.75
C ASP A 10 8.78 2.70 13.25
N LYS A 11 9.60 1.75 12.79
CA LYS A 11 9.10 0.51 12.19
C LYS A 11 8.40 -0.37 13.22
N GLN A 12 8.98 -0.50 14.42
CA GLN A 12 8.40 -1.33 15.46
C GLN A 12 7.10 -0.72 15.96
N GLU A 13 7.10 0.59 16.21
CA GLU A 13 5.90 1.33 16.58
C GLU A 13 4.79 1.17 15.53
N PHE A 14 5.12 1.26 14.24
CA PHE A 14 4.16 1.04 13.18
C PHE A 14 3.59 -0.40 13.18
N ILE A 15 4.42 -1.42 13.44
CA ILE A 15 3.97 -2.82 13.53
C ILE A 15 3.00 -3.01 14.71
N GLU A 16 3.29 -2.45 15.88
CA GLU A 16 2.42 -2.59 17.05
C GLU A 16 1.04 -1.94 16.85
N ILE A 17 0.97 -0.79 16.18
CA ILE A 17 -0.32 -0.18 15.79
C ILE A 17 -1.11 -1.12 14.88
N GLN A 18 -0.45 -1.75 13.91
CA GLN A 18 -1.13 -2.69 13.01
C GLN A 18 -1.68 -3.89 13.80
N LYS A 19 -0.92 -4.45 14.74
CA LYS A 19 -1.39 -5.54 15.60
C LYS A 19 -2.61 -5.13 16.43
N ALA A 20 -2.59 -3.94 17.02
CA ALA A 20 -3.69 -3.41 17.80
C ALA A 20 -4.96 -3.21 16.95
N MET A 21 -4.84 -2.61 15.76
CA MET A 21 -5.99 -2.49 14.85
C MET A 21 -6.55 -3.85 14.41
N LEU A 22 -5.69 -4.84 14.24
CA LEU A 22 -6.08 -6.21 13.87
C LEU A 22 -6.61 -7.05 15.04
N SER A 23 -6.64 -6.52 16.26
CA SER A 23 -7.33 -7.15 17.40
C SER A 23 -8.72 -6.58 17.66
N GLU A 24 -9.11 -5.53 16.94
CA GLU A 24 -10.47 -4.99 16.99
C GLU A 24 -11.47 -5.98 16.35
N GLU A 25 -12.73 -5.90 16.80
CA GLU A 25 -13.81 -6.78 16.33
C GLU A 25 -14.08 -6.60 14.82
N ALA A 26 -13.98 -5.37 14.31
CA ALA A 26 -14.17 -5.05 12.91
C ALA A 26 -13.24 -3.92 12.48
N TRP A 27 -12.72 -4.01 11.25
CA TRP A 27 -11.79 -3.02 10.72
C TRP A 27 -11.84 -2.94 9.20
N VAL A 28 -11.52 -1.75 8.68
CA VAL A 28 -11.22 -1.52 7.26
C VAL A 28 -9.85 -0.85 7.20
N ILE A 29 -8.87 -1.52 6.59
CA ILE A 29 -7.52 -1.00 6.46
C ILE A 29 -7.23 -0.73 4.98
N GLU A 30 -7.15 0.55 4.62
CA GLU A 30 -6.72 1.00 3.30
C GLU A 30 -5.19 1.19 3.27
N GLY A 31 -4.57 0.92 2.11
CA GLY A 31 -3.18 1.27 1.85
C GLY A 31 -2.22 0.09 1.63
N CYS A 32 -1.13 0.40 0.92
CA CYS A 32 -0.20 -0.58 0.35
C CYS A 32 1.11 -0.68 1.15
N SER A 33 1.01 -0.88 2.46
CA SER A 33 2.18 -1.23 3.29
C SER A 33 2.47 -2.72 3.18
N PHE A 34 3.39 -3.09 2.29
CA PHE A 34 3.79 -4.48 2.09
C PHE A 34 4.55 -5.10 3.28
N SER A 35 5.18 -4.27 4.12
CA SER A 35 5.92 -4.77 5.30
C SER A 35 5.03 -5.37 6.39
N THR A 36 3.72 -5.09 6.34
CA THR A 36 2.71 -5.62 7.27
C THR A 36 1.56 -6.27 6.50
N PHE A 37 1.79 -6.63 5.24
CA PHE A 37 0.76 -7.20 4.39
C PHE A 37 0.35 -8.60 4.85
N GLU A 38 1.31 -9.49 5.08
CA GLU A 38 1.05 -10.89 5.48
C GLU A 38 0.21 -10.98 6.76
N MET A 39 0.55 -10.21 7.80
CA MET A 39 -0.21 -10.22 9.06
C MET A 39 -1.64 -9.67 8.92
N ARG A 40 -1.87 -8.72 8.00
CA ARG A 40 -3.21 -8.20 7.72
C ARG A 40 -4.00 -9.20 6.90
N PHE A 41 -3.36 -9.78 5.89
CA PHE A 41 -3.94 -10.77 5.01
C PHE A 41 -4.41 -12.01 5.78
N ALA A 42 -3.58 -12.53 6.68
CA ALA A 42 -3.91 -13.69 7.51
C ALA A 42 -5.13 -13.50 8.43
N LYS A 43 -5.57 -12.26 8.66
CA LYS A 43 -6.72 -11.92 9.51
C LYS A 43 -7.89 -11.33 8.73
N ALA A 44 -7.74 -11.10 7.43
CA ALA A 44 -8.77 -10.43 6.62
C ALA A 44 -9.84 -11.43 6.18
N ASP A 45 -11.12 -11.10 6.38
CA ASP A 45 -12.21 -11.83 5.74
C ASP A 45 -12.30 -11.53 4.24
N VAL A 46 -11.95 -10.29 3.86
CA VAL A 46 -12.03 -9.81 2.47
C VAL A 46 -10.79 -9.00 2.11
N LEU A 47 -10.16 -9.35 0.98
CA LEU A 47 -9.09 -8.58 0.37
C LEU A 47 -9.54 -7.99 -0.98
N ILE A 48 -9.53 -6.66 -1.09
CA ILE A 48 -9.70 -5.98 -2.38
C ILE A 48 -8.33 -5.55 -2.89
N TYR A 49 -7.85 -6.20 -3.95
CA TYR A 49 -6.58 -5.88 -4.61
C TYR A 49 -6.78 -5.39 -6.05
N PHE A 50 -6.24 -4.22 -6.35
CA PHE A 50 -6.31 -3.63 -7.70
C PHE A 50 -5.03 -3.91 -8.48
N GLN A 51 -5.11 -4.82 -9.46
CA GLN A 51 -4.06 -4.99 -10.46
C GLN A 51 -4.34 -4.10 -11.67
N LEU A 52 -3.74 -2.92 -11.69
CA LEU A 52 -3.94 -1.94 -12.75
C LEU A 52 -2.81 -1.99 -13.79
N PRO A 53 -3.09 -1.76 -15.09
CA PRO A 53 -2.05 -1.65 -16.09
C PRO A 53 -1.06 -0.53 -15.77
N ARG A 54 0.24 -0.78 -15.98
CA ARG A 54 1.32 0.20 -15.73
C ARG A 54 1.04 1.57 -16.34
N LEU A 55 0.54 1.61 -17.58
CA LEU A 55 0.21 2.85 -18.27
C LEU A 55 -0.85 3.68 -17.51
N VAL A 56 -1.88 3.03 -16.95
CA VAL A 56 -2.91 3.71 -16.15
C VAL A 56 -2.30 4.32 -14.88
N CYS A 57 -1.37 3.61 -14.23
CA CYS A 57 -0.67 4.11 -13.05
C CYS A 57 0.19 5.35 -13.37
N PHE A 58 0.95 5.33 -14.47
CA PHE A 58 1.71 6.50 -14.93
C PHE A 58 0.79 7.68 -15.25
N LEU A 59 -0.28 7.47 -16.03
CA LEU A 59 -1.25 8.53 -16.35
C LEU A 59 -1.83 9.17 -15.07
N ARG A 60 -2.15 8.37 -14.05
CA ARG A 60 -2.65 8.87 -12.76
C ARG A 60 -1.58 9.61 -11.96
N LEU A 61 -0.32 9.16 -12.01
CA LEU A 61 0.82 9.84 -11.37
C LEU A 61 0.98 11.25 -11.95
N PHE A 62 1.02 11.38 -13.27
CA PHE A 62 1.12 12.67 -13.94
C PHE A 62 -0.14 13.52 -13.72
N LYS A 63 -1.34 12.94 -13.78
CA LYS A 63 -2.58 13.67 -13.45
C LYS A 63 -2.56 14.25 -12.03
N ARG A 64 -1.99 13.54 -11.06
CA ARG A 64 -1.86 14.03 -9.67
C ARG A 64 -0.87 15.19 -9.55
N LEU A 65 0.18 15.22 -10.38
CA LEU A 65 1.11 16.36 -10.43
C LEU A 65 0.39 17.66 -10.83
N PHE A 66 -0.50 17.59 -11.83
CA PHE A 66 -1.26 18.74 -12.31
C PHE A 66 -2.51 19.07 -11.48
N ASN A 67 -2.89 18.23 -10.52
CA ASN A 67 -4.03 18.42 -9.62
C ASN A 67 -3.60 18.41 -8.15
N TYR A 68 -2.37 18.87 -7.86
CA TYR A 68 -1.84 18.86 -6.50
C TYR A 68 -2.72 19.71 -5.58
N LYS A 69 -3.29 19.08 -4.55
CA LYS A 69 -3.95 19.75 -3.42
C LYS A 69 -3.11 19.52 -2.17
N LYS A 70 -2.67 20.63 -1.56
CA LYS A 70 -1.75 20.64 -0.40
C LYS A 70 -2.29 19.82 0.78
N ASP A 71 -3.61 19.85 0.97
CA ASP A 71 -4.30 19.25 2.12
C ASP A 71 -4.29 17.71 2.13
N PHE A 72 -4.10 17.08 0.97
CA PHE A 72 -4.15 15.62 0.83
C PHE A 72 -2.78 14.94 0.79
N GLY A 73 -1.70 15.67 1.06
CA GLY A 73 -0.34 15.09 1.03
C GLY A 73 0.05 14.55 -0.36
N GLY A 74 -0.31 15.30 -1.41
CA GLY A 74 -0.12 14.89 -2.80
C GLY A 74 1.35 14.71 -3.21
N LEU A 75 1.55 14.05 -4.35
CA LEU A 75 2.86 13.90 -5.00
C LEU A 75 3.42 15.28 -5.34
N ARG A 76 4.45 15.72 -4.61
CA ARG A 76 5.07 17.05 -4.78
C ARG A 76 5.96 17.14 -6.02
N ALA A 77 6.51 16.01 -6.46
CA ALA A 77 7.34 15.89 -7.65
C ALA A 77 7.29 14.46 -8.19
N VAL A 78 7.41 14.32 -9.50
CA VAL A 78 7.68 13.04 -10.15
C VAL A 78 9.20 12.86 -10.19
N THR A 79 9.73 12.00 -9.32
CA THR A 79 11.17 11.67 -9.27
C THR A 79 11.46 10.42 -10.10
N TRP A 80 12.74 10.21 -10.45
CA TRP A 80 13.14 8.96 -11.09
C TRP A 80 12.84 7.73 -10.23
N GLU A 81 12.94 7.87 -8.91
CA GLU A 81 12.64 6.80 -7.95
C GLU A 81 11.19 6.32 -8.04
N ILE A 82 10.22 7.24 -8.04
CA ILE A 82 8.80 6.87 -8.13
C ILE A 82 8.44 6.31 -9.51
N LEU A 83 9.09 6.79 -10.58
CA LEU A 83 8.93 6.24 -11.93
C LEU A 83 9.47 4.80 -12.00
N LYS A 84 10.69 4.57 -11.52
CA LYS A 84 11.32 3.23 -11.47
C LYS A 84 10.51 2.28 -10.60
N TYR A 85 10.01 2.74 -9.45
CA TYR A 85 9.12 1.97 -8.60
C TYR A 85 7.83 1.60 -9.32
N THR A 86 7.16 2.56 -9.95
CA THR A 86 5.91 2.34 -10.70
C THR A 86 6.11 1.33 -11.85
N TRP A 87 7.25 1.39 -12.54
CA TRP A 87 7.59 0.46 -13.60
C TRP A 87 7.75 -0.98 -13.10
N ASN A 88 8.44 -1.16 -11.98
CA ASN A 88 8.78 -2.49 -11.43
C ASN A 88 7.72 -3.05 -10.47
N PHE A 89 6.72 -2.25 -10.07
CA PHE A 89 5.72 -2.61 -9.07
C PHE A 89 5.05 -3.96 -9.33
N ASP A 90 4.50 -4.17 -10.54
CA ASP A 90 3.80 -5.42 -10.87
C ASP A 90 4.75 -6.62 -10.79
N LYS A 91 5.97 -6.49 -11.32
CA LYS A 91 6.98 -7.56 -11.26
C LYS A 91 7.34 -7.93 -9.82
N GLU A 92 7.53 -6.93 -8.95
CA GLU A 92 7.95 -7.15 -7.56
C GLU A 92 6.82 -7.63 -6.65
N LYS A 93 5.59 -7.13 -6.87
CA LYS A 93 4.47 -7.32 -5.93
C LYS A 93 3.47 -8.39 -6.36
N LYS A 94 3.37 -8.69 -7.65
CA LYS A 94 2.52 -9.80 -8.14
C LYS A 94 2.90 -11.14 -7.52
N ASN A 95 4.20 -11.40 -7.35
CA ASN A 95 4.67 -12.63 -6.72
C ASN A 95 4.30 -12.71 -5.24
N GLN A 96 4.37 -11.59 -4.52
CA GLN A 96 4.02 -11.54 -3.10
C GLN A 96 2.52 -11.81 -2.89
N ASN A 97 1.66 -11.25 -3.74
CA ASN A 97 0.23 -11.49 -3.68
C ASN A 97 -0.16 -12.91 -4.07
N ARG A 98 0.47 -13.45 -5.13
CA ARG A 98 0.21 -14.83 -5.55
C ARG A 98 0.54 -15.82 -4.43
N ARG A 99 1.66 -15.62 -3.74
CA ARG A 99 2.04 -16.45 -2.57
C ARG A 99 1.00 -16.37 -1.46
N ALA A 100 0.53 -15.17 -1.14
CA ALA A 100 -0.52 -15.00 -0.14
C ALA A 100 -1.81 -15.76 -0.52
N GLN A 101 -2.19 -15.75 -1.81
CA GLN A 101 -3.35 -16.52 -2.31
C GLN A 101 -3.15 -18.05 -2.28
N GLU A 102 -1.91 -18.53 -2.44
CA GLU A 102 -1.59 -19.96 -2.42
C GLU A 102 -1.50 -20.53 -0.99
N GLU A 103 -1.11 -19.72 -0.01
CA GLU A 103 -0.89 -20.13 1.39
C GLU A 103 -2.19 -20.19 2.23
N VAL A 104 -3.29 -19.60 1.76
CA VAL A 104 -4.60 -19.65 2.44
C VAL A 104 -5.60 -20.39 1.55
N PRO A 105 -6.09 -21.58 1.94
CA PRO A 105 -7.05 -22.32 1.15
C PRO A 105 -8.33 -21.48 0.99
N ALA A 106 -8.88 -21.46 -0.22
CA ALA A 106 -10.19 -20.90 -0.46
C ALA A 106 -11.20 -21.70 0.38
N ASN A 107 -11.80 -21.05 1.38
CA ASN A 107 -12.96 -21.58 2.10
C ASN A 107 -14.16 -21.75 1.14
#